data_AF-A0A829HLY3-F1
#
_entry.id   AF-A0A829HLY3-F1
#
_cell.length_a   1.000
_cell.length_b   1.000
_cell.length_c   1.000
_cell.angle_alpha   90.00
_cell.angle_beta   90.00
_cell.angle_gamma   90.00
#
_symmetry.space_group_name_H-M   'P 1'
#
loop_
_entity.id
_entity.type
_entity.pdbx_description
1 polymer ?
#
loop_
_entity_poly.entity_id
_entity_poly.type
_entity_poly.pdbx_seq_one_letter_code
_entity_poly.pdbx_strand_id
1 'polypeptide(L)'
;MTADIEDKRTITIECPDNAIGVPKDSDARVTLRPTRIQCIWVNNRTTLDGAHRAIYMLSGPRIRVDGTEGAIIHSSYYLPREAPPSWVSDLTDPYRPPWAVTR
;
A
#
# COMPACT_ATOMS: atom_id res chain seq x y z
N MET A 1 35.67 -4.79 -0.07
CA MET A 1 34.52 -3.86 -0.04
C MET A 1 33.35 -4.59 -0.65
N THR A 2 32.35 -4.97 0.14
CA THR A 2 31.08 -5.47 -0.38
C THR A 2 30.24 -4.26 -0.77
N ALA A 3 29.90 -4.13 -2.05
CA ALA A 3 28.91 -3.15 -2.47
C ALA A 3 27.56 -3.57 -1.88
N ASP A 4 26.92 -2.68 -1.12
CA ASP A 4 25.53 -2.87 -0.69
C ASP A 4 24.64 -2.48 -1.87
N ILE A 5 24.01 -3.47 -2.51
CA ILE A 5 23.13 -3.25 -3.65
C ILE A 5 21.70 -3.26 -3.12
N GLU A 6 21.03 -2.10 -3.19
CA GLU A 6 19.61 -1.99 -2.88
C GLU A 6 18.79 -2.62 -4.03
N ASP A 7 18.02 -3.66 -3.71
CA ASP A 7 16.97 -4.20 -4.59
C ASP A 7 15.62 -3.63 -4.12
N LYS A 8 15.01 -2.85 -5.02
CA LYS A 8 13.68 -2.26 -4.83
C LYS A 8 12.72 -2.80 -5.88
N ARG A 9 11.58 -3.32 -5.42
CA ARG A 9 10.49 -3.82 -6.28
C ARG A 9 9.21 -3.07 -6.00
N THR A 10 8.56 -2.60 -7.07
CA THR A 10 7.26 -1.94 -6.98
C THR A 10 6.24 -2.78 -7.73
N ILE A 11 5.27 -3.32 -7.01
CA ILE A 11 4.07 -3.94 -7.56
C ILE A 11 3.03 -2.84 -7.70
N THR A 12 2.47 -2.69 -8.90
CA THR A 12 1.35 -1.78 -9.16
C THR A 12 0.16 -2.61 -9.59
N ILE A 13 -0.96 -2.46 -8.91
CA ILE A 13 -2.25 -3.05 -9.28
C ILE A 13 -3.18 -1.90 -9.64
N GLU A 14 -3.66 -1.90 -10.87
CA GLU A 14 -4.74 -1.02 -11.31
C GLU A 14 -6.07 -1.73 -11.05
N CYS A 15 -6.98 -1.08 -10.35
CA CYS A 15 -8.30 -1.59 -10.00
C CYS A 15 -9.38 -0.51 -10.23
N PRO A 16 -9.57 -0.05 -11.49
CA PRO A 16 -10.46 1.08 -11.80
C PRO A 16 -11.91 0.83 -11.35
N ASP A 17 -12.34 -0.43 -11.40
CA ASP A 17 -13.69 -0.87 -11.05
C ASP A 17 -13.86 -1.21 -9.55
N ASN A 18 -12.85 -0.96 -8.71
CA ASN A 18 -12.97 -1.19 -7.28
C ASN A 18 -14.10 -0.33 -6.68
N ALA A 19 -15.02 -0.98 -5.98
CA ALA A 19 -16.13 -0.32 -5.29
C ALA A 19 -15.87 -0.11 -3.78
N ILE A 20 -14.76 -0.61 -3.25
CA ILE A 20 -14.45 -0.56 -1.81
C ILE A 20 -13.83 0.79 -1.46
N GLY A 21 -14.45 1.50 -0.52
CA GLY A 21 -13.91 2.72 0.09
C GLY A 21 -12.98 2.41 1.26
N VAL A 22 -11.94 3.24 1.42
CA VAL A 22 -10.95 3.19 2.49
C VAL A 22 -10.88 4.57 3.15
N PRO A 23 -10.99 4.68 4.49
CA PRO A 23 -10.74 5.94 5.18
C PRO A 23 -9.33 6.46 4.90
N LYS A 24 -9.20 7.76 4.62
CA LYS A 24 -7.92 8.35 4.18
C LYS A 24 -6.84 8.30 5.27
N ASP A 25 -7.23 8.29 6.54
CA ASP A 25 -6.38 8.19 7.74
C ASP A 25 -7.24 7.63 8.89
N SER A 26 -6.94 7.97 10.16
CA SER A 26 -7.85 7.76 11.29
C SER A 26 -9.09 8.68 11.26
N ASP A 27 -9.09 9.73 10.43
CA ASP A 27 -10.27 10.58 10.22
C ASP A 27 -11.23 9.97 9.20
N ALA A 28 -12.29 9.32 9.71
CA ALA A 28 -13.30 8.63 8.93
C ALA A 28 -14.15 9.55 8.01
N ARG A 29 -13.99 10.88 8.09
CA ARG A 29 -14.76 11.84 7.27
C ARG A 29 -14.32 11.91 5.82
N VAL A 30 -13.14 11.38 5.49
CA VAL A 30 -12.62 11.36 4.13
C VAL A 30 -12.44 9.92 3.70
N THR A 31 -13.22 9.49 2.71
CA THR A 31 -13.07 8.18 2.09
C THR A 31 -12.36 8.32 0.76
N LEU A 32 -11.36 7.47 0.54
CA LEU A 32 -10.70 7.22 -0.74
C LEU A 32 -11.33 5.96 -1.34
N ARG A 33 -11.67 5.95 -2.63
CA ARG A 33 -11.91 4.70 -3.38
C ARG A 33 -10.63 4.36 -4.14
N PRO A 34 -9.80 3.41 -3.69
CA PRO A 34 -8.56 3.10 -4.39
C PRO A 34 -8.87 2.60 -5.80
N THR A 35 -8.27 3.23 -6.81
CA THR A 35 -8.26 2.77 -8.21
C THR A 35 -6.88 2.28 -8.62
N ARG A 36 -5.86 2.56 -7.80
CA ARG A 36 -4.49 2.08 -7.96
C ARG A 36 -3.87 1.78 -6.61
N ILE A 37 -3.16 0.68 -6.54
CA ILE A 37 -2.44 0.18 -5.38
C ILE A 37 -0.98 0.05 -5.77
N GLN A 38 -0.09 0.67 -5.01
CA GLN A 38 1.34 0.44 -5.10
C GLN A 38 1.84 -0.23 -3.84
N CYS A 39 2.54 -1.34 -4.00
CA CYS A 39 3.19 -2.10 -2.94
C CYS A 39 4.69 -2.13 -3.25
N ILE A 40 5.50 -1.52 -2.39
CA ILE A 40 6.92 -1.30 -2.62
C ILE A 40 7.72 -2.09 -1.59
N TRP A 41 8.57 -2.97 -2.07
CA TRP A 41 9.52 -3.75 -1.29
C TRP A 41 10.92 -3.20 -1.47
N VAL A 42 11.69 -3.12 -0.39
CA VAL A 42 13.11 -2.78 -0.40
C VAL A 42 13.87 -3.80 0.45
N ASN A 43 14.92 -4.42 -0.10
CA ASN A 43 15.65 -5.53 0.53
C ASN A 43 16.33 -5.16 1.85
N ASN A 44 16.79 -3.92 1.99
CA ASN A 44 17.43 -3.44 3.22
C ASN A 44 16.43 -2.90 4.26
N ARG A 45 15.11 -2.88 3.95
CA ARG A 45 14.08 -2.36 4.84
C ARG A 45 13.44 -3.49 5.65
N THR A 46 14.06 -3.80 6.77
CA THR A 46 13.57 -4.80 7.73
C THR A 46 13.07 -4.17 9.03
N THR A 47 12.17 -4.86 9.71
CA THR A 47 11.80 -4.60 11.10
C THR A 47 12.92 -5.03 12.06
N LEU A 48 12.76 -4.74 13.35
CA LEU A 48 13.73 -5.13 14.39
C LEU A 48 13.94 -6.66 14.49
N ASP A 49 12.93 -7.46 14.12
CA ASP A 49 12.98 -8.92 14.10
C ASP A 49 13.49 -9.50 12.76
N GLY A 50 13.92 -8.65 11.83
CA GLY A 50 14.52 -9.05 10.55
C GLY A 50 13.51 -9.40 9.45
N ALA A 51 12.22 -9.16 9.65
CA ALA A 51 11.20 -9.32 8.61
C ALA A 51 11.18 -8.11 7.67
N HIS A 52 11.04 -8.37 6.37
CA HIS A 52 10.82 -7.34 5.37
C HIS A 52 9.37 -6.86 5.42
N ARG A 53 9.17 -5.56 5.14
CA ARG A 53 7.82 -5.00 5.02
C ARG A 53 7.67 -4.17 3.77
N ALA A 54 6.54 -4.37 3.10
CA ALA A 54 6.11 -3.51 2.03
C ALA A 54 5.65 -2.15 2.56
N ILE A 55 5.86 -1.14 1.73
CA ILE A 55 5.21 0.16 1.83
C ILE A 55 4.02 0.15 0.90
N TYR A 56 2.86 0.60 1.37
CA TYR A 56 1.68 0.72 0.54
C TYR A 56 1.34 2.18 0.24
N MET A 57 0.98 2.45 -1.00
CA MET A 57 0.34 3.70 -1.42
C MET A 57 -0.93 3.37 -2.19
N LEU A 58 -2.05 3.86 -1.71
CA LEU A 58 -3.35 3.77 -2.37
C LEU A 58 -3.66 5.12 -3.00
N SER A 59 -4.12 5.11 -4.25
CA SER A 59 -4.57 6.32 -4.92
C SER A 59 -5.88 6.12 -5.64
N GLY A 60 -6.66 7.18 -5.73
CA GLY A 60 -7.97 7.15 -6.36
C GLY A 60 -8.84 8.34 -5.93
N PRO A 61 -10.07 8.44 -6.45
CA PRO A 61 -10.95 9.55 -6.16
C PRO A 61 -11.34 9.59 -4.67
N ARG A 62 -11.38 10.81 -4.13
CA ARG A 62 -12.05 11.08 -2.86
C ARG A 62 -13.55 10.91 -3.05
N ILE A 63 -14.19 10.10 -2.22
CA ILE A 63 -15.64 10.00 -2.14
C ILE A 63 -16.15 11.06 -1.17
N ARG A 64 -17.03 11.93 -1.65
CA ARG A 64 -17.68 12.98 -0.86
C ARG A 64 -18.88 12.41 -0.10
N VAL A 65 -19.42 13.19 0.84
CA VAL A 65 -20.58 12.80 1.66
C VAL A 65 -21.84 12.55 0.81
N ASP A 66 -21.95 13.24 -0.33
CA ASP A 66 -23.03 13.05 -1.31
C ASP A 66 -22.82 11.84 -2.24
N GLY A 67 -21.76 11.06 -2.04
CA GLY A 67 -21.40 9.90 -2.85
C GLY A 67 -20.67 10.23 -4.15
N THR A 68 -20.45 11.50 -4.48
CA THR A 68 -19.77 11.90 -5.72
C THR A 68 -18.25 11.78 -5.61
N GLU A 69 -17.61 11.52 -6.76
CA GLU A 69 -16.16 11.50 -6.88
C GLU A 69 -15.60 12.91 -6.95
N GLY A 70 -14.60 13.19 -6.11
CA GLY A 70 -13.82 14.41 -6.11
C GLY A 70 -12.43 14.21 -6.71
N ALA A 71 -11.50 15.07 -6.28
CA ALA A 71 -10.10 14.98 -6.69
C ALA A 71 -9.46 13.64 -6.28
N ILE A 72 -8.46 13.22 -7.05
CA ILE A 72 -7.60 12.08 -6.68
C ILE A 72 -6.84 12.44 -5.40
N ILE A 73 -6.89 11.52 -4.44
CA ILE A 73 -6.16 11.61 -3.18
C ILE A 73 -5.33 10.35 -2.98
N HIS A 74 -4.42 10.41 -2.01
CA HIS A 74 -3.53 9.31 -1.65
C HIS A 74 -3.69 8.96 -0.17
N SER A 75 -3.56 7.68 0.15
CA SER A 75 -3.34 7.17 1.50
C SER A 75 -2.11 6.26 1.48
N SER A 76 -1.36 6.25 2.57
CA SER A 76 -0.07 5.56 2.61
C SER A 76 0.15 4.86 3.94
N TYR A 77 0.73 3.67 3.87
CA TYR A 77 1.04 2.83 5.03
C TYR A 77 2.55 2.60 5.02
N TYR A 78 3.27 3.45 5.78
CA TYR A 78 4.73 3.48 5.81
C TYR A 78 5.29 2.93 7.12
N LEU A 79 4.57 3.13 8.23
CA LEU A 79 5.06 2.80 9.56
C LEU A 79 4.78 1.34 9.91
N PRO A 80 5.61 0.70 10.76
CA PRO A 80 5.39 -0.70 11.18
C PRO A 80 4.05 -0.96 11.87
N ARG A 81 3.42 0.06 12.46
CA ARG A 81 2.10 -0.05 13.11
C ARG A 81 0.93 0.18 12.15
N GLU A 82 1.20 0.61 10.93
CA GLU A 82 0.20 0.87 9.90
C GLU A 82 0.11 -0.36 9.00
N ALA A 83 -1.10 -0.88 8.84
CA ALA A 83 -1.38 -1.93 7.88
C ALA A 83 -2.44 -1.41 6.90
N PRO A 84 -2.30 -1.69 5.58
CA PRO A 84 -3.39 -1.44 4.68
C PRO A 84 -4.58 -2.36 5.03
N PRO A 85 -5.79 -2.09 4.50
CA PRO A 85 -6.89 -3.04 4.56
C PRO A 85 -6.48 -4.43 4.05
N SER A 86 -6.98 -5.50 4.65
CA SER A 86 -6.55 -6.88 4.34
C SER A 86 -6.67 -7.24 2.85
N TRP A 87 -7.74 -6.79 2.19
CA TRP A 87 -7.94 -7.05 0.76
C TRP A 87 -6.82 -6.46 -0.12
N VAL A 88 -6.17 -5.37 0.32
CA VAL A 88 -5.02 -4.78 -0.38
C VAL A 88 -3.80 -5.69 -0.25
N SER A 89 -3.51 -6.19 0.96
CA SER A 89 -2.40 -7.13 1.15
C SER A 89 -2.66 -8.43 0.40
N ASP A 90 -3.87 -8.98 0.46
CA ASP A 90 -4.25 -10.23 -0.23
C ASP A 90 -4.01 -10.16 -1.75
N LEU A 91 -4.26 -8.99 -2.36
CA LEU A 91 -4.01 -8.78 -3.79
C LEU A 91 -2.52 -8.70 -4.16
N THR A 92 -1.68 -8.23 -3.25
CA THR A 92 -0.26 -7.94 -3.54
C THR A 92 0.69 -9.02 -3.04
N ASP A 93 0.32 -9.78 -2.00
CA ASP A 93 1.14 -10.83 -1.39
C ASP A 93 1.60 -11.92 -2.36
N PRO A 94 0.78 -12.38 -3.33
CA PRO A 94 1.24 -13.34 -4.34
C PRO A 94 2.41 -12.84 -5.20
N TYR A 95 2.64 -11.52 -5.28
CA TYR A 95 3.68 -10.89 -6.10
C TYR A 95 4.90 -10.44 -5.30
N ARG A 96 5.00 -10.89 -4.04
CA ARG A 96 6.12 -10.57 -3.16
C ARG A 96 7.46 -11.02 -3.77
N PRO A 97 8.53 -10.21 -3.66
CA PRO A 97 9.86 -10.62 -4.11
C PRO A 97 10.36 -11.86 -3.35
N PRO A 98 11.12 -12.75 -4.01
CA PRO A 98 11.54 -14.03 -3.41
C PRO A 98 12.47 -13.88 -2.20
N TRP A 99 13.18 -12.75 -2.08
CA TRP A 99 14.05 -12.45 -0.94
C TRP A 99 13.28 -11.92 0.28
N ALA A 100 12.01 -11.55 0.12
CA ALA A 100 11.26 -10.93 1.19
C ALA A 100 10.81 -11.98 2.23
N VAL A 101 11.46 -11.93 3.39
CA VAL A 101 11.09 -12.71 4.57
C VAL A 101 9.98 -12.00 5.33
N THR A 102 8.82 -12.61 5.48
CA THR A 102 7.75 -12.12 6.38
C THR A 102 7.56 -13.12 7.51
N ARG A 103 7.41 -12.64 8.74
CA ARG A 103 7.11 -13.45 9.92
C ARG A 103 5.70 -13.18 10.42
#